data_AF-A0A7V5NZ53-F1
#
_entry.id   AF-A0A7V5NZ53-F1
#
_cell.length_a   1.000
_cell.length_b   1.000
_cell.length_c   1.000
_cell.angle_alpha   90.00
_cell.angle_beta   90.00
_cell.angle_gamma   90.00
#
_symmetry.space_group_name_H-M   'P 1'
#
loop_
_entity.id
_entity.type
_entity.pdbx_description
1 polymer ?
#
loop_
_entity_poly.entity_id
_entity_poly.type
_entity_poly.pdbx_seq_one_letter_code
_entity_poly.pdbx_strand_id
1 'polypeptide(L)'
;QFDGARSQVKEDLKRASEILEPYALRLVSATSPPDEERLWQARRNISPALKKIAPGKIADDVVLARSKVPHFLEEVKRLGDAAGLYVACFGHLGDGNIHVNILFEPAQREKAERLREEILSLVLRLAGTVSGEHGIGLTKKGYLPKELPPRVVSLMKDLKRVFDPKNILNPGKIF
;
A
#
# COMPACT_ATOMS: atom_id res chain seq x y z
N GLN A 1 14.70 5.41 10.16
CA GLN A 1 14.85 5.38 11.62
C GLN A 1 15.99 4.43 11.93
N PHE A 2 16.83 4.79 12.89
CA PHE A 2 17.92 3.95 13.36
C PHE A 2 17.72 3.78 14.86
N ASP A 3 17.77 2.55 15.33
CA ASP A 3 17.57 2.22 16.74
C ASP A 3 18.75 1.34 17.20
N GLY A 4 19.21 1.54 18.43
CA GLY A 4 20.35 0.81 18.98
C GLY A 4 21.21 1.64 19.93
N ALA A 5 22.45 1.21 20.13
CA ALA A 5 23.42 1.96 20.93
C ALA A 5 23.66 3.35 20.31
N ARG A 6 23.84 4.38 21.15
CA ARG A 6 24.03 5.77 20.68
C ARG A 6 25.18 5.92 19.68
N SER A 7 26.28 5.18 19.88
CA SER A 7 27.42 5.16 18.95
C SER A 7 27.04 4.59 17.58
N GLN A 8 26.30 3.47 17.57
CA GLN A 8 25.84 2.82 16.36
C GLN A 8 24.88 3.71 15.57
N VAL A 9 23.87 4.28 16.24
CA VAL A 9 22.89 5.17 15.61
C VAL A 9 23.58 6.37 14.95
N LYS A 10 24.59 6.95 15.60
CA LYS A 10 25.37 8.06 15.04
C LYS A 10 26.16 7.65 13.79
N GLU A 11 26.75 6.46 13.81
CA GLU A 11 27.50 5.92 12.67
C GLU A 11 26.58 5.57 11.49
N ASP A 12 25.45 4.90 11.76
CA ASP A 12 24.47 4.54 10.74
C ASP A 12 23.85 5.78 10.09
N LEU A 13 23.52 6.80 10.89
CA LEU A 13 23.02 8.08 10.38
C LEU A 13 24.05 8.75 9.45
N LYS A 14 25.32 8.76 9.85
CA LYS A 14 26.40 9.32 9.02
C LYS A 14 26.51 8.56 7.71
N ARG A 15 26.59 7.22 7.77
CA ARG A 15 26.73 6.36 6.60
C ARG A 15 25.53 6.49 5.65
N ALA A 16 24.32 6.55 6.17
CA ALA A 16 23.12 6.76 5.37
C ALA A 16 23.12 8.14 4.71
N SER A 17 23.58 9.17 5.42
CA SER A 17 23.71 10.52 4.86
C SER A 17 24.69 10.56 3.69
N GLU A 18 25.88 9.96 3.84
CA GLU A 18 26.90 9.87 2.79
C GLU A 18 26.39 9.13 1.54
N ILE A 19 25.60 8.07 1.72
CA ILE A 19 25.00 7.32 0.60
C ILE A 19 23.94 8.16 -0.11
N LEU A 20 23.14 8.92 0.63
CA LEU A 20 21.97 9.64 0.10
C LEU A 20 22.30 11.02 -0.46
N GLU A 21 23.34 11.70 0.05
CA GLU A 21 23.73 13.05 -0.34
C GLU A 21 23.82 13.26 -1.87
N PRO A 22 24.45 12.37 -2.65
CA PRO A 22 24.54 12.55 -4.10
C PRO A 22 23.19 12.49 -4.84
N TYR A 23 22.17 11.90 -4.22
CA TYR A 23 20.85 11.67 -4.81
C TYR A 23 19.75 12.56 -4.22
N ALA A 24 20.02 13.23 -3.09
CA ALA A 24 19.02 13.97 -2.35
C ALA A 24 19.00 15.44 -2.79
N LEU A 25 17.80 15.96 -3.11
CA LEU A 25 17.61 17.41 -3.25
C LEU A 25 17.78 18.15 -1.90
N ARG A 26 17.42 17.47 -0.80
CA ARG A 26 17.57 17.95 0.56
C ARG A 26 17.57 16.77 1.52
N LEU A 27 18.54 16.73 2.43
CA LEU A 27 18.60 15.78 3.53
C LEU A 27 18.28 16.51 4.85
N VAL A 28 17.38 15.93 5.65
CA VAL A 28 17.05 16.43 6.98
C VAL A 28 17.07 15.25 7.95
N SER A 29 17.94 15.32 8.94
CA SER A 29 18.01 14.37 10.04
C SER A 29 17.40 14.96 11.31
N ALA A 30 16.74 14.13 12.11
CA ALA A 30 16.28 14.47 13.45
C ALA A 30 16.93 13.52 14.46
N THR A 31 17.37 14.06 15.60
CA THR A 31 17.97 13.30 16.71
C THR A 31 17.36 13.68 18.07
N SER A 32 16.28 14.45 18.04
CA SER A 32 15.52 14.87 19.21
C SER A 32 14.07 14.41 19.05
N PRO A 33 13.37 14.00 20.12
CA PRO A 33 11.98 13.57 20.02
C PRO A 33 11.05 14.62 19.35
N PRO A 34 11.17 15.93 19.63
CA PRO A 34 10.35 16.94 18.93
C PRO A 34 10.61 17.01 17.41
N ASP A 35 11.87 16.90 16.98
CA ASP A 35 12.21 16.97 15.56
C ASP A 35 11.80 15.69 14.82
N GLU A 36 11.97 14.54 15.47
CA GLU A 36 11.52 13.24 14.95
C GLU A 36 10.01 13.25 14.74
N GLU A 37 9.26 13.74 15.75
CA GLU A 37 7.81 13.86 15.65
C GLU A 37 7.40 14.76 14.50
N ARG A 38 8.09 15.88 14.28
CA ARG A 38 7.82 16.77 13.13
C ARG A 38 7.97 16.06 11.79
N LEU A 39 9.00 15.21 11.62
CA LEU A 39 9.17 14.43 10.39
C LEU A 39 8.09 13.35 10.26
N TRP A 40 7.75 12.66 11.35
CA TRP A 40 6.71 11.65 11.36
C TRP A 40 5.31 12.21 11.08
N GLN A 41 5.02 13.43 11.54
CA GLN A 41 3.78 14.12 11.23
C GLN A 41 3.56 14.23 9.72
N ALA A 42 4.59 14.47 8.91
CA ALA A 42 4.45 14.49 7.46
C ALA A 42 3.94 13.13 6.93
N ARG A 43 4.55 12.01 7.35
CA ARG A 43 4.14 10.66 6.93
C ARG A 43 2.73 10.28 7.41
N ARG A 44 2.36 10.66 8.64
CA ARG A 44 1.03 10.37 9.23
C ARG A 44 -0.07 11.18 8.54
N ASN A 45 0.25 12.40 8.09
CA ASN A 45 -0.73 13.29 7.48
C ASN A 45 -0.98 13.05 5.97
N ILE A 46 -0.25 12.14 5.30
CA ILE A 46 -0.47 11.85 3.87
C ILE A 46 -1.92 11.43 3.61
N SER A 47 -2.40 10.36 4.25
CA SER A 47 -3.74 9.81 4.00
C SER A 47 -4.89 10.78 4.36
N PRO A 48 -4.85 11.49 5.51
CA PRO A 48 -5.80 12.56 5.81
C PRO A 48 -5.77 13.71 4.79
N ALA A 49 -4.59 14.12 4.32
CA ALA A 49 -4.45 15.22 3.35
C ALA A 49 -5.10 14.89 2.01
N LEU A 50 -5.08 13.62 1.57
CA LEU A 50 -5.72 13.21 0.31
C LEU A 50 -7.23 13.52 0.28
N LYS A 51 -7.92 13.47 1.43
CA LYS A 51 -9.35 13.81 1.52
C LYS A 51 -9.64 15.29 1.26
N LYS A 52 -8.62 16.15 1.30
CA LYS A 52 -8.74 17.58 0.94
C LYS A 52 -8.56 17.83 -0.56
N ILE A 53 -8.05 16.84 -1.30
CA ILE A 53 -7.76 16.94 -2.74
C ILE A 53 -9.00 16.53 -3.56
N ALA A 54 -9.68 15.47 -3.15
CA ALA A 54 -10.91 15.00 -3.79
C ALA A 54 -11.91 14.46 -2.75
N PRO A 55 -13.22 14.56 -3.03
CA PRO A 55 -14.27 14.05 -2.15
C PRO A 55 -14.35 12.52 -2.14
N GLY A 56 -13.98 11.86 -3.24
CA GLY A 56 -13.94 10.40 -3.37
C GLY A 56 -12.53 9.83 -3.27
N LYS A 57 -12.41 8.69 -2.59
CA LYS A 57 -11.15 7.94 -2.46
C LYS A 57 -11.39 6.43 -2.43
N ILE A 58 -10.70 5.69 -3.30
CA ILE A 58 -10.50 4.25 -3.18
C ILE A 58 -9.09 4.06 -2.65
N ALA A 59 -8.94 3.31 -1.55
CA ALA A 59 -7.65 3.02 -0.96
C ALA A 59 -7.42 1.51 -0.97
N ASP A 60 -6.31 1.10 -1.58
CA ASP A 60 -5.78 -0.25 -1.51
C ASP A 60 -4.34 -0.21 -1.00
N ASP A 61 -3.87 -1.35 -0.54
CA ASP A 61 -2.51 -1.66 -0.14
C ASP A 61 -2.08 -2.91 -0.90
N VAL A 62 -0.93 -2.85 -1.56
CA VAL A 62 -0.41 -3.94 -2.38
C VAL A 62 1.03 -4.21 -2.01
N VAL A 63 1.53 -5.41 -2.26
CA VAL A 63 2.94 -5.73 -2.01
C VAL A 63 3.56 -6.32 -3.27
N LEU A 64 4.74 -5.82 -3.61
CA LEU A 64 5.51 -6.21 -4.79
C LEU A 64 6.96 -6.42 -4.38
N ALA A 65 7.70 -7.22 -5.15
CA ALA A 65 9.15 -7.25 -5.01
C ALA A 65 9.71 -5.82 -5.18
N ARG A 66 10.62 -5.38 -4.29
CA ARG A 66 11.16 -4.01 -4.28
C ARG A 66 11.72 -3.58 -5.64
N SER A 67 12.35 -4.50 -6.37
CA SER A 67 12.88 -4.27 -7.72
C SER A 67 11.80 -3.97 -8.77
N LYS A 68 10.54 -4.36 -8.53
CA LYS A 68 9.40 -4.09 -9.43
C LYS A 68 8.65 -2.81 -9.07
N VAL A 69 8.88 -2.22 -7.89
CA VAL A 69 8.17 -1.02 -7.44
C VAL A 69 8.34 0.17 -8.41
N PRO A 70 9.55 0.49 -8.93
CA PRO A 70 9.70 1.60 -9.88
C PRO A 70 8.81 1.43 -11.13
N HIS A 71 8.87 0.26 -11.77
CA HIS A 71 8.04 -0.05 -12.94
C HIS A 71 6.53 -0.02 -12.60
N PHE A 72 6.14 -0.54 -11.43
CA PHE A 72 4.75 -0.46 -10.98
C PHE A 72 4.26 0.98 -10.83
N LEU A 73 5.05 1.88 -10.25
CA LEU A 73 4.68 3.29 -10.07
C LEU A 73 4.55 4.03 -11.41
N GLU A 74 5.43 3.73 -12.37
CA GLU A 74 5.35 4.27 -13.73
C GLU A 74 4.05 3.85 -14.43
N GLU A 75 3.71 2.57 -14.38
CA GLU A 75 2.48 2.05 -14.97
C GLU A 75 1.22 2.58 -14.27
N VAL A 76 1.21 2.67 -12.94
CA VAL A 76 0.09 3.25 -12.18
C VAL A 76 -0.12 4.71 -12.57
N LYS A 77 0.96 5.49 -12.72
CA LYS A 77 0.88 6.87 -13.20
C LYS A 77 0.28 6.92 -14.60
N ARG A 78 0.77 6.09 -15.53
CA ARG A 78 0.27 6.02 -16.91
C ARG A 78 -1.23 5.67 -16.96
N LEU A 79 -1.66 4.69 -16.16
CA LEU A 79 -3.07 4.29 -16.05
C LEU A 79 -3.94 5.41 -15.46
N GLY A 80 -3.46 6.09 -14.41
CA GLY A 80 -4.13 7.25 -13.83
C GLY A 80 -4.30 8.39 -14.83
N ASP A 81 -3.22 8.75 -15.53
CA ASP A 81 -3.22 9.81 -16.55
C ASP A 81 -4.20 9.48 -17.69
N ALA A 82 -4.18 8.24 -18.21
CA ALA A 82 -5.12 7.78 -19.24
C ALA A 82 -6.58 7.80 -18.76
N ALA A 83 -6.80 7.48 -17.48
CA ALA A 83 -8.10 7.57 -16.85
C ALA A 83 -8.47 9.00 -16.42
N GLY A 84 -7.59 9.99 -16.57
CA GLY A 84 -7.82 11.35 -16.05
C GLY A 84 -8.17 11.38 -14.56
N LEU A 85 -7.55 10.49 -13.77
CA LEU A 85 -7.73 10.36 -12.33
C LEU A 85 -6.38 10.46 -11.64
N TYR A 86 -6.35 11.15 -10.50
CA TYR A 86 -5.12 11.24 -9.73
C TYR A 86 -4.94 10.00 -8.85
N VAL A 87 -3.76 9.38 -8.92
CA VAL A 87 -3.42 8.20 -8.10
C VAL A 87 -2.22 8.56 -7.20
N ALA A 88 -2.47 8.61 -5.90
CA ALA A 88 -1.44 8.85 -4.91
C ALA A 88 -0.85 7.52 -4.41
N CYS A 89 0.46 7.36 -4.55
CA CYS A 89 1.20 6.20 -4.06
C CYS A 89 2.18 6.59 -2.95
N PHE A 90 2.14 5.86 -1.83
CA PHE A 90 3.06 6.01 -0.70
C PHE A 90 3.07 4.70 0.09
N GLY A 91 4.03 4.46 0.98
CA GLY A 91 4.01 3.25 1.80
C GLY A 91 5.33 2.86 2.41
N HIS A 92 5.48 1.56 2.63
CA HIS A 92 6.59 0.90 3.29
C HIS A 92 7.48 0.25 2.24
N LEU A 93 8.31 1.06 1.58
CA LEU A 93 9.19 0.59 0.50
C LEU A 93 10.16 -0.51 0.95
N GLY A 94 10.57 -0.50 2.23
CA GLY A 94 11.43 -1.52 2.82
C GLY A 94 10.90 -2.95 2.68
N ASP A 95 9.57 -3.09 2.69
CA ASP A 95 8.85 -4.37 2.59
C ASP A 95 8.18 -4.54 1.22
N GLY A 96 8.33 -3.56 0.32
CA GLY A 96 7.66 -3.53 -0.98
C GLY A 96 6.16 -3.23 -0.90
N ASN A 97 5.65 -2.79 0.26
CA ASN A 97 4.25 -2.48 0.46
C ASN A 97 3.91 -1.04 0.06
N ILE A 98 3.02 -0.89 -0.91
CA ILE A 98 2.60 0.39 -1.48
C ILE A 98 1.10 0.57 -1.26
N HIS A 99 0.70 1.67 -0.64
CA HIS A 99 -0.68 2.13 -0.63
C HIS A 99 -0.98 2.88 -1.93
N VAL A 100 -2.01 2.46 -2.63
CA VAL A 100 -2.51 3.07 -3.86
C VAL A 100 -3.84 3.74 -3.55
N ASN A 101 -3.91 5.05 -3.72
CA ASN A 101 -5.10 5.83 -3.41
C ASN A 101 -5.59 6.54 -4.69
N ILE A 102 -6.70 6.07 -5.25
CA ILE A 102 -7.34 6.67 -6.43
C ILE A 102 -8.30 7.74 -5.94
N LEU A 103 -8.08 8.98 -6.38
CA LEU A 103 -8.88 10.15 -6.02
C LEU A 103 -9.84 10.50 -7.16
N PHE A 104 -11.10 10.79 -6.83
CA PHE A 104 -12.13 11.00 -7.84
C PHE A 104 -13.28 11.89 -7.33
N GLU A 105 -13.96 12.55 -8.28
CA GLU A 105 -15.26 13.21 -8.04
C GLU A 105 -16.39 12.18 -8.02
N PRO A 106 -17.52 12.40 -7.32
CA PRO A 106 -18.57 11.39 -7.16
C PRO A 106 -19.08 10.80 -8.49
N ALA A 107 -19.18 11.63 -9.54
CA ALA A 107 -19.58 11.22 -10.88
C ALA A 107 -18.58 10.29 -11.58
N GLN A 108 -17.32 10.25 -11.12
CA GLN A 108 -16.24 9.44 -11.69
C GLN A 108 -16.06 8.09 -10.98
N ARG A 109 -16.91 7.75 -9.99
CA ARG A 109 -16.74 6.55 -9.16
C ARG A 109 -16.55 5.27 -9.97
N GLU A 110 -17.38 5.03 -10.99
CA GLU A 110 -17.24 3.83 -11.82
C GLU A 110 -15.92 3.79 -12.58
N LYS A 111 -15.44 4.95 -13.04
CA LYS A 111 -14.14 5.07 -13.70
C LYS A 111 -13.01 4.73 -12.74
N ALA A 112 -13.12 5.18 -11.48
CA ALA A 112 -12.16 4.87 -10.43
C ALA A 112 -12.15 3.36 -10.08
N GLU A 113 -13.31 2.70 -10.02
CA GLU A 113 -13.38 1.24 -9.79
C GLU A 113 -12.81 0.45 -10.97
N ARG A 114 -12.99 0.90 -12.22
CA ARG A 114 -12.33 0.28 -13.39
C ARG A 114 -10.81 0.42 -13.33
N LEU A 115 -10.32 1.63 -13.03
CA LEU A 115 -8.89 1.87 -12.83
C LEU A 115 -8.32 1.01 -11.69
N ARG A 116 -9.06 0.86 -10.59
CA ARG A 116 -8.69 -0.02 -9.48
C ARG A 116 -8.46 -1.46 -9.94
N GLU A 117 -9.39 -2.02 -10.72
CA GLU A 117 -9.27 -3.38 -11.25
C GLU A 117 -8.07 -3.54 -12.19
N GLU A 118 -7.78 -2.52 -13.02
CA GLU A 118 -6.58 -2.51 -13.88
C GLU A 118 -5.28 -2.51 -13.07
N ILE A 119 -5.22 -1.71 -12.00
CA ILE A 119 -4.05 -1.64 -11.12
C ILE A 119 -3.88 -2.94 -10.33
N LEU A 120 -4.95 -3.51 -9.76
CA LEU A 120 -4.86 -4.77 -9.02
C LEU A 120 -4.52 -5.95 -9.95
N SER A 121 -5.00 -5.93 -11.19
CA SER A 121 -4.58 -6.89 -12.22
C SER A 121 -3.10 -6.75 -12.58
N LEU A 122 -2.57 -5.52 -12.66
CA LEU A 122 -1.14 -5.27 -12.85
C LEU A 122 -0.32 -5.85 -11.70
N VAL A 123 -0.75 -5.66 -10.45
CA VAL A 123 -0.07 -6.23 -9.27
C VAL A 123 0.07 -7.75 -9.40
N LEU A 124 -1.01 -8.44 -9.75
CA LEU A 124 -0.99 -9.89 -9.94
C LEU A 124 -0.08 -10.31 -11.11
N ARG A 125 -0.07 -9.58 -12.23
CA ARG A 125 0.88 -9.83 -13.34
C ARG A 125 2.34 -9.65 -12.92
N LEU A 126 2.61 -8.75 -11.99
CA LEU A 126 3.93 -8.54 -11.41
C LEU A 126 4.24 -9.53 -10.27
N ALA A 127 3.42 -10.56 -10.08
CA ALA A 127 3.54 -11.55 -9.01
C ALA A 127 3.59 -10.91 -7.61
N GLY A 128 2.86 -9.81 -7.42
CA GLY A 128 2.58 -9.22 -6.12
C GLY A 128 1.29 -9.76 -5.48
N THR A 129 0.96 -9.24 -4.30
CA THR A 129 -0.31 -9.52 -3.61
C THR A 129 -1.21 -8.28 -3.54
N VAL A 130 -2.52 -8.48 -3.68
CA VAL A 130 -3.51 -7.40 -3.63
C VAL A 130 -3.76 -6.88 -2.21
N SER A 131 -3.14 -7.45 -1.18
CA SER A 131 -3.19 -6.94 0.18
C SER A 131 -1.89 -7.21 0.93
N GLY A 132 -1.32 -6.17 1.55
CA GLY A 132 -0.18 -6.29 2.45
C GLY A 132 -0.59 -6.36 3.92
N GLU A 133 -1.33 -5.35 4.39
CA GLU A 133 -1.69 -5.15 5.80
C GLU A 133 -3.20 -4.97 6.04
N HIS A 134 -4.02 -4.62 5.04
CA HIS A 134 -5.45 -4.31 5.27
C HIS A 134 -6.38 -5.53 5.16
N GLY A 135 -5.87 -6.65 4.67
CA GLY A 135 -6.63 -7.88 4.42
C GLY A 135 -7.56 -7.81 3.21
N ILE A 136 -8.35 -8.87 3.05
CA ILE A 136 -9.21 -9.07 1.86
C ILE A 136 -10.61 -8.45 2.06
N GLY A 137 -11.33 -8.90 3.09
CA GLY A 137 -12.68 -8.44 3.39
C GLY A 137 -13.64 -8.46 2.18
N LEU A 138 -14.73 -7.70 2.28
CA LEU A 138 -15.74 -7.62 1.21
C LEU A 138 -15.20 -6.98 -0.07
N THR A 139 -14.28 -6.04 0.07
CA THR A 139 -13.83 -5.17 -1.03
C THR A 139 -12.83 -5.85 -1.96
N LYS A 140 -12.10 -6.87 -1.48
CA LYS A 140 -11.10 -7.59 -2.27
C LYS A 140 -11.38 -9.08 -2.44
N LYS A 141 -12.46 -9.63 -1.87
CA LYS A 141 -12.78 -11.08 -2.00
C LYS A 141 -12.81 -11.59 -3.44
N GLY A 142 -13.20 -10.74 -4.41
CA GLY A 142 -13.23 -11.09 -5.83
C GLY A 142 -11.84 -11.34 -6.45
N TYR A 143 -10.77 -10.89 -5.80
CA TYR A 143 -9.38 -11.11 -6.25
C TYR A 143 -8.76 -12.37 -5.64
N LEU A 144 -9.34 -12.92 -4.58
CA LEU A 144 -8.80 -14.11 -3.92
C LEU A 144 -8.63 -15.30 -4.89
N PRO A 145 -9.59 -15.62 -5.78
CA PRO A 145 -9.41 -16.70 -6.77
C PRO A 145 -8.43 -16.35 -7.90
N LYS A 146 -8.12 -15.06 -8.10
CA LYS A 146 -7.14 -14.58 -9.08
C LYS A 146 -5.71 -14.71 -8.54
N GLU A 147 -5.54 -14.56 -7.23
CA GLU A 147 -4.23 -14.62 -6.56
C GLU A 147 -3.89 -16.02 -6.05
N LEU A 148 -4.85 -16.71 -5.40
CA LEU A 148 -4.61 -17.97 -4.72
C LEU A 148 -5.18 -19.17 -5.51
N PRO A 149 -4.45 -20.30 -5.56
CA PRO A 149 -4.97 -21.52 -6.15
C PRO A 149 -6.26 -22.00 -5.45
N PRO A 150 -7.21 -22.61 -6.18
CA PRO A 150 -8.47 -23.09 -5.60
C PRO A 150 -8.30 -23.99 -4.38
N ARG A 151 -7.26 -24.84 -4.35
CA ARG A 151 -6.95 -25.72 -3.20
C ARG A 151 -6.67 -24.94 -1.90
N VAL A 152 -6.00 -23.79 -2.00
CA VAL A 152 -5.66 -22.94 -0.84
C VAL A 152 -6.92 -22.27 -0.32
N VAL A 153 -7.76 -21.76 -1.22
CA VAL A 153 -9.07 -21.18 -0.87
C VAL A 153 -9.98 -22.21 -0.21
N SER A 154 -9.99 -23.46 -0.69
CA SER A 154 -10.74 -24.56 -0.06
C SER A 154 -10.26 -24.83 1.35
N LEU A 155 -8.95 -24.96 1.56
CA LEU A 155 -8.36 -25.20 2.88
C LEU A 155 -8.75 -24.10 3.89
N MET A 156 -8.73 -22.83 3.47
CA MET A 156 -9.17 -21.72 4.32
C MET A 156 -10.66 -21.82 4.70
N LYS A 157 -11.52 -22.23 3.77
CA LYS A 157 -12.94 -22.49 4.04
C LYS A 157 -13.14 -23.67 4.99
N ASP A 158 -12.32 -24.71 4.89
CA ASP A 158 -12.40 -25.87 5.76
C ASP A 158 -12.04 -25.49 7.20
N LEU A 159 -10.95 -24.72 7.39
CA LEU A 159 -10.58 -24.15 8.69
C LEU A 159 -11.72 -23.27 9.26
N LYS A 160 -12.33 -22.42 8.43
CA LYS A 160 -13.48 -21.61 8.84
C LYS A 160 -14.64 -22.47 9.37
N ARG A 161 -14.96 -23.59 8.73
CA ARG A 161 -16.04 -24.49 9.18
C ARG A 161 -15.73 -25.22 10.48
N VAL A 162 -14.45 -25.54 10.75
CA VAL A 162 -14.03 -26.17 12.01
C VAL A 162 -14.27 -25.23 13.19
N PHE A 163 -13.88 -23.95 13.06
CA PHE A 163 -13.95 -22.98 14.16
C PHE A 163 -15.25 -22.16 14.21
N ASP A 164 -16.03 -22.12 13.13
CA ASP A 164 -17.32 -21.44 13.07
C ASP A 164 -18.35 -22.29 12.27
N PRO A 165 -18.78 -23.43 12.84
CA PRO A 165 -19.68 -24.36 12.15
C PRO A 165 -21.07 -23.78 11.88
N LYS A 166 -21.48 -22.73 12.62
CA LYS A 166 -22.75 -22.03 12.42
C LYS A 166 -22.63 -20.80 11.50
N ASN A 167 -21.42 -20.50 11.02
CA ASN A 167 -21.11 -19.35 10.16
C ASN A 167 -21.60 -17.99 10.71
N ILE A 168 -21.49 -17.78 12.03
CA ILE A 168 -21.96 -16.54 12.69
C ILE A 168 -20.89 -15.44 12.76
N LEU A 169 -19.61 -15.80 12.60
CA LEU A 169 -18.49 -14.87 12.71
C LEU A 169 -18.17 -14.25 11.33
N ASN A 170 -18.74 -13.07 11.04
CA ASN A 170 -18.54 -12.29 9.81
C ASN A 170 -18.86 -13.05 8.50
N PRO A 171 -20.10 -13.53 8.32
CA PRO A 171 -20.51 -14.24 7.11
C PRO A 171 -20.33 -13.36 5.85
N GLY A 172 -19.84 -13.94 4.76
CA GLY A 172 -19.76 -13.29 3.45
C GLY A 172 -18.54 -12.38 3.23
N LYS A 173 -17.78 -12.03 4.29
CA LYS A 173 -16.64 -11.11 4.18
C LYS A 173 -15.52 -11.67 3.29
N ILE A 174 -15.09 -12.91 3.48
CA ILE A 174 -14.05 -13.54 2.64
C ILE A 174 -14.66 -14.72 1.86
N PHE A 175 -15.42 -15.56 2.55
CA PHE A 175 -16.14 -16.71 2.02
C PHE A 175 -17.65 -16.55 2.20
#